data_AF-A0A7V9TAJ3-F1
#
_entry.id   AF-A0A7V9TAJ3-F1
#
_cell.length_a   1.000
_cell.length_b   1.000
_cell.length_c   1.000
_cell.angle_alpha   90.00
_cell.angle_beta   90.00
_cell.angle_gamma   90.00
#
_symmetry.space_group_name_H-M   'P 1'
#
loop_
_entity.id
_entity.type
_entity.pdbx_description
1 polymer ?
#
loop_
_entity_poly.entity_id
_entity_poly.type
_entity_poly.pdbx_seq_one_letter_code
_entity_poly.pdbx_strand_id
1 'polypeptide(L)'
;YLPERVQQGAETAVAALIVFLAVRLLVRWRHGYFDLHAHPHPEQQHRHKVRTPLGAFGVGLVHGMGGSAGIGVLLLASIPSETVAVASLLLLALFTAISMAIVTAGFGLTLSARPVATAVTSAIPAIGCVSLAFGVWYAAAAWSLAPYPF
;
A
#
# COMPACT_ATOMS: atom_id res chain seq x y z
N TYR A 1 -9.04 3.42 -24.94
CA TYR A 1 -10.12 3.40 -23.94
C TYR A 1 -10.33 1.97 -23.48
N LEU A 2 -10.25 1.71 -22.17
CA LEU A 2 -10.57 0.39 -21.59
C LEU A 2 -12.09 0.17 -21.64
N PRO A 3 -12.60 -1.05 -21.91
CA PRO A 3 -14.02 -1.34 -21.82
C PRO A 3 -14.52 -1.02 -20.41
N GLU A 4 -15.67 -0.36 -20.30
CA GLU A 4 -16.25 0.10 -19.03
C GLU A 4 -16.27 -0.97 -17.95
N ARG A 5 -16.66 -2.20 -18.31
CA ARG A 5 -16.69 -3.35 -17.38
C ARG A 5 -15.31 -3.77 -16.85
N VAL A 6 -14.27 -3.62 -17.67
CA VAL A 6 -12.90 -3.94 -17.26
C VAL A 6 -12.39 -2.88 -16.28
N GLN A 7 -12.70 -1.60 -16.55
CA GLN A 7 -12.39 -0.51 -15.63
C GLN A 7 -13.12 -0.68 -14.30
N GLN A 8 -14.45 -0.90 -14.33
CA GLN A 8 -15.26 -1.15 -13.13
C GLN A 8 -14.74 -2.36 -12.34
N GLY A 9 -14.35 -3.44 -13.03
CA GLY A 9 -13.76 -4.61 -12.40
C GLY A 9 -12.44 -4.30 -11.70
N ALA A 10 -11.55 -3.53 -12.33
CA ALA A 10 -10.28 -3.10 -11.73
C ALA A 10 -10.48 -2.17 -10.52
N GLU A 11 -11.35 -1.17 -10.64
CA GLU A 11 -11.70 -0.26 -9.54
C GLU A 11 -12.32 -1.02 -8.36
N THR A 12 -13.21 -1.97 -8.64
CA THR A 12 -13.83 -2.82 -7.61
C THR A 12 -12.80 -3.71 -6.92
N ALA A 13 -11.84 -4.28 -7.65
CA ALA A 13 -10.77 -5.09 -7.07
C ALA A 13 -9.86 -4.27 -6.15
N VAL A 14 -9.50 -3.05 -6.56
CA VAL A 14 -8.75 -2.09 -5.73
C VAL A 14 -9.54 -1.72 -4.48
N ALA A 15 -10.84 -1.41 -4.61
CA ALA A 15 -11.71 -1.09 -3.48
C ALA A 15 -11.80 -2.26 -2.49
N ALA A 16 -12.01 -3.48 -2.99
CA ALA A 16 -12.06 -4.69 -2.17
C ALA A 16 -10.76 -4.93 -1.40
N LEU A 17 -9.60 -4.70 -2.05
CA LEU A 17 -8.30 -4.80 -1.41
C LEU A 17 -8.15 -3.78 -0.27
N ILE A 18 -8.54 -2.52 -0.49
CA ILE A 18 -8.49 -1.46 0.52
C ILE A 18 -9.38 -1.82 1.72
N VAL A 19 -10.64 -2.20 1.47
CA VAL A 19 -11.59 -2.61 2.51
C VAL A 19 -11.04 -3.80 3.30
N PHE A 20 -10.55 -4.83 2.63
CA PHE A 20 -9.97 -6.00 3.27
C PHE A 20 -8.78 -5.62 4.18
N LEU A 21 -7.85 -4.80 3.69
CA LEU A 21 -6.69 -4.37 4.48
C LEU A 21 -7.09 -3.49 5.66
N ALA A 22 -8.08 -2.60 5.49
CA ALA A 22 -8.61 -1.75 6.56
C ALA A 22 -9.30 -2.58 7.66
N VAL A 23 -10.16 -3.52 7.29
CA VAL A 23 -10.81 -4.44 8.23
C VAL A 23 -9.76 -5.27 8.96
N ARG A 24 -8.79 -5.85 8.23
CA ARG A 24 -7.70 -6.63 8.83
C ARG A 24 -6.89 -5.81 9.83
N LEU A 25 -6.61 -4.54 9.53
CA LEU A 25 -5.91 -3.63 10.42
C LEU A 25 -6.71 -3.38 11.70
N LEU A 26 -8.00 -3.04 11.58
CA LEU A 26 -8.90 -2.78 12.70
C LEU A 26 -9.10 -4.03 13.57
N VAL A 27 -9.27 -5.20 12.96
CA VAL A 27 -9.39 -6.48 13.66
C VAL A 27 -8.12 -6.75 14.46
N ARG A 28 -6.93 -6.62 13.86
CA ARG A 28 -5.66 -6.84 14.58
C ARG A 28 -5.47 -5.85 15.73
N TRP A 29 -5.84 -4.60 15.52
CA TRP A 29 -5.82 -3.58 16.57
C TRP A 29 -6.72 -3.95 17.75
N ARG A 30 -7.96 -4.40 17.50
CA ARG A 30 -8.85 -4.85 18.57
C ARG A 30 -8.37 -6.10 19.32
N HIS A 31 -7.56 -6.94 18.68
CA HIS A 31 -6.96 -8.13 19.31
C HIS A 31 -5.65 -7.81 20.05
N GLY A 32 -5.27 -6.54 20.24
CA GLY A 32 -4.09 -6.16 21.02
C GLY A 32 -2.75 -6.46 20.32
N TYR A 33 -2.73 -6.75 19.02
CA TYR A 33 -1.49 -7.08 18.28
C TYR A 33 -0.45 -5.95 18.25
N PHE A 34 -0.86 -4.72 18.59
CA PHE A 34 -0.01 -3.54 18.63
C PHE A 34 0.25 -3.04 20.06
N ASP A 35 -0.18 -3.77 21.09
CA ASP A 35 0.10 -3.40 22.47
C ASP A 35 1.59 -3.54 22.78
N LEU A 36 2.23 -2.40 23.04
CA LEU A 36 3.63 -2.31 23.46
C LEU A 36 3.89 -2.93 24.85
N HIS A 37 2.86 -3.45 25.53
CA HIS A 37 2.89 -4.01 26.88
C HIS A 37 2.59 -5.51 26.94
N ALA A 38 2.54 -6.22 25.80
CA ALA A 38 2.46 -7.67 25.82
C ALA A 38 3.72 -8.26 26.48
N HIS A 39 3.59 -8.73 27.72
CA HIS A 39 4.64 -9.45 28.43
C HIS A 39 5.08 -10.67 27.61
N PRO A 40 6.39 -10.94 27.45
CA PRO A 40 6.84 -12.12 26.74
C PRO A 40 6.54 -13.35 27.60
N HIS A 41 5.50 -14.09 27.25
CA HIS A 41 5.34 -15.46 27.75
C HIS A 41 6.52 -16.31 27.22
N PRO A 42 7.30 -17.00 28.07
CA PRO A 42 8.58 -17.61 27.66
C PRO A 42 8.50 -18.82 26.73
N GLU A 43 7.32 -19.34 26.38
CA GLU A 43 7.21 -20.69 25.80
C GLU A 43 6.69 -20.81 24.36
N GLN A 44 6.55 -19.72 23.61
CA GLN A 44 6.27 -19.82 22.18
C GLN A 44 7.20 -18.94 21.37
N GLN A 45 8.37 -19.48 21.05
CA GLN A 45 9.12 -19.11 19.85
C GLN A 45 8.34 -19.53 18.59
N HIS A 46 7.12 -19.03 18.41
CA HIS A 46 6.52 -18.96 17.08
C HIS A 46 7.21 -17.82 16.34
N ARG A 47 8.41 -18.11 15.85
CA ARG A 47 9.07 -17.34 14.78
C ARG A 47 8.19 -17.48 13.55
N HIS A 48 7.06 -16.77 13.52
CA HIS A 48 6.25 -16.69 12.33
C HIS A 48 7.16 -16.08 11.25
N LYS A 49 7.48 -16.89 10.24
CA LYS A 49 8.24 -16.52 9.04
C LYS A 49 7.35 -15.62 8.17
N VAL A 50 6.88 -14.49 8.70
CA VAL A 50 5.88 -13.62 8.03
C VAL A 50 6.51 -12.83 6.88
N ARG A 51 7.84 -12.77 6.79
CA ARG A 51 8.54 -12.01 5.75
C ARG A 51 9.59 -12.87 5.08
N THR A 52 9.14 -13.73 4.15
CA THR A 52 10.08 -14.32 3.20
C THR A 52 10.54 -13.23 2.22
N PRO A 53 11.78 -13.25 1.74
CA PRO A 53 12.25 -12.32 0.71
C PRO A 53 11.32 -12.29 -0.50
N LEU A 54 10.78 -13.46 -0.87
CA LEU A 54 9.79 -13.61 -1.94
C LEU A 54 8.46 -12.88 -1.65
N GLY A 55 7.97 -12.94 -0.40
CA GLY A 55 6.75 -12.23 -0.01
C GLY A 55 6.95 -10.71 -0.01
N ALA A 56 8.11 -10.24 0.44
CA ALA A 56 8.47 -8.82 0.37
C ALA A 56 8.61 -8.35 -1.09
N PHE A 57 9.23 -9.17 -1.95
CA PHE A 57 9.32 -8.93 -3.39
C PHE A 57 7.93 -8.88 -4.04
N GLY A 58 7.05 -9.83 -3.74
CA GLY A 58 5.68 -9.88 -4.28
C GLY A 58 4.85 -8.66 -3.87
N VAL A 59 4.94 -8.24 -2.61
CA VAL A 59 4.29 -7.00 -2.14
C VAL A 59 4.87 -5.78 -2.86
N GLY A 60 6.20 -5.70 -3.00
CA GLY A 60 6.86 -4.62 -3.73
C GLY A 60 6.46 -4.56 -5.20
N LEU A 61 6.28 -5.72 -5.85
CA LEU A 61 5.85 -5.82 -7.25
C LEU A 61 4.40 -5.37 -7.43
N VAL A 62 3.48 -5.85 -6.58
CA VAL A 62 2.07 -5.40 -6.58
C VAL A 62 1.96 -3.91 -6.29
N HIS A 63 2.74 -3.42 -5.32
CA HIS A 63 2.80 -2.00 -4.98
C HIS A 63 3.33 -1.15 -6.14
N GLY A 64 4.42 -1.59 -6.79
CA GLY A 64 5.00 -0.91 -7.94
C GLY A 64 4.05 -0.84 -9.14
N MET A 65 3.32 -1.94 -9.44
CA MET A 65 2.32 -1.97 -10.50
C MET A 65 1.11 -1.07 -10.20
N GLY A 66 0.66 -1.00 -8.95
CA GLY A 66 -0.52 -0.23 -8.54
C GLY A 66 -0.27 1.26 -8.27
N GLY A 67 0.99 1.68 -8.11
CA GLY A 67 1.37 3.05 -7.71
C GLY A 67 1.75 3.98 -8.86
N SER A 68 3.05 4.26 -9.01
CA SER A 68 3.59 5.26 -9.94
C SER A 68 3.87 4.73 -11.35
N ALA A 69 3.96 3.41 -11.54
CA ALA A 69 4.26 2.82 -12.84
C ALA A 69 3.16 3.11 -13.88
N GLY A 70 1.89 3.15 -13.47
CA GLY A 70 0.78 3.50 -14.37
C GLY A 70 0.92 4.90 -14.98
N ILE A 71 1.20 5.91 -14.14
CA ILE A 71 1.44 7.28 -14.60
C ILE A 71 2.74 7.37 -15.40
N GLY A 72 3.79 6.67 -14.96
CA GLY A 72 5.07 6.60 -15.66
C GLY A 72 4.95 6.04 -17.07
N VAL A 73 4.14 5.00 -17.28
CA VAL A 73 3.87 4.41 -18.60
C VAL A 73 3.05 5.35 -19.48
N LEU A 74 2.08 6.07 -18.94
CA LEU A 74 1.32 7.08 -19.70
C LEU A 74 2.24 8.22 -20.17
N LEU A 75 3.16 8.68 -19.33
CA LEU A 75 4.18 9.66 -19.72
C LEU A 75 5.16 9.08 -20.75
N LEU A 76 5.58 7.82 -20.59
CA LEU A 76 6.47 7.15 -21.52
C LEU A 76 5.85 7.00 -22.91
N ALA A 77 4.56 6.68 -22.97
CA ALA A 77 3.79 6.52 -24.20
C ALA A 77 3.67 7.84 -25.00
N SER A 78 3.91 8.99 -24.36
CA SER A 78 3.93 10.29 -25.04
C SER A 78 5.27 10.61 -25.71
N ILE A 79 6.32 9.80 -25.47
CA ILE A 79 7.66 10.00 -26.01
C ILE A 79 7.76 9.36 -27.41
N PRO A 80 8.05 10.13 -28.48
CA PRO A 80 8.10 9.59 -29.84
C PRO A 80 9.29 8.65 -30.12
N SER A 81 10.34 8.69 -29.28
CA SER A 81 11.58 7.94 -29.44
C SER A 81 11.67 6.77 -28.45
N GLU A 82 11.79 5.56 -28.99
CA GLU A 82 11.91 4.32 -28.19
C GLU A 82 13.14 4.33 -27.28
N THR A 83 14.29 4.78 -27.78
CA THR A 83 15.53 4.84 -26.99
C THR A 83 15.39 5.78 -25.79
N VAL A 84 14.75 6.94 -26.01
CA VAL A 84 14.50 7.91 -24.93
C VAL A 84 13.49 7.34 -23.94
N ALA A 85 12.44 6.68 -24.42
CA ALA A 85 11.46 6.01 -23.57
C ALA A 85 12.12 4.95 -22.67
N VAL A 86 12.94 4.06 -23.22
CA VAL A 86 13.65 3.03 -22.44
C VAL A 86 14.60 3.66 -21.43
N ALA A 87 15.37 4.67 -21.83
CA ALA A 87 16.28 5.38 -20.93
C ALA A 87 15.54 6.06 -19.77
N SER A 88 14.42 6.74 -20.06
CA SER A 88 13.56 7.37 -19.06
C SER A 88 12.94 6.35 -18.11
N LEU A 89 12.51 5.18 -18.62
CA LEU A 89 11.95 4.12 -17.78
C LEU A 89 12.99 3.55 -16.82
N LEU A 90 14.22 3.31 -17.29
CA LEU A 90 15.33 2.81 -16.46
C LEU A 90 15.71 3.83 -15.38
N LEU A 91 15.80 5.11 -15.73
CA LEU A 91 16.06 6.19 -14.77
C LEU A 91 14.94 6.27 -13.74
N LEU A 92 13.67 6.29 -14.17
CA LEU A 92 12.52 6.32 -13.27
C LEU A 92 12.55 5.14 -12.30
N ALA A 93 12.76 3.91 -12.80
CA ALA A 93 12.80 2.71 -11.97
C ALA A 93 13.94 2.77 -10.94
N LEU A 94 15.14 3.16 -11.36
CA LEU A 94 16.31 3.25 -10.49
C LEU A 94 16.12 4.31 -9.39
N PHE A 95 15.75 5.53 -9.76
CA PHE A 95 15.56 6.62 -8.79
C PHE A 95 14.38 6.36 -7.86
N THR A 96 13.31 5.72 -8.35
CA THR A 96 12.19 5.29 -7.50
C THR A 96 12.65 4.24 -6.48
N ALA A 97 13.43 3.24 -6.91
CA ALA A 97 13.95 2.21 -6.02
C ALA A 97 14.87 2.80 -4.94
N ILE A 98 15.78 3.70 -5.31
CA ILE A 98 16.67 4.40 -4.37
C ILE A 98 15.86 5.26 -3.40
N SER A 99 14.93 6.07 -3.89
CA SER A 99 14.07 6.93 -3.07
C SER A 99 13.25 6.12 -2.07
N MET A 100 12.58 5.06 -2.52
CA MET A 100 11.81 4.18 -1.64
C MET A 100 12.70 3.48 -0.61
N ALA A 101 13.91 3.04 -0.99
CA ALA A 101 14.84 2.44 -0.05
C ALA A 101 15.25 3.42 1.06
N ILE A 102 15.60 4.66 0.70
CA ILE A 102 15.97 5.71 1.65
C ILE A 102 14.79 6.06 2.57
N VAL A 103 13.62 6.33 1.99
CA VAL A 103 12.42 6.70 2.75
C VAL A 103 11.97 5.55 3.67
N THR A 104 11.96 4.32 3.17
CA THR A 104 11.55 3.14 3.97
C THR A 104 12.53 2.85 5.10
N ALA A 105 13.84 2.95 4.83
CA ALA A 105 14.86 2.78 5.86
C ALA A 105 14.76 3.87 6.92
N GLY A 106 14.64 5.15 6.50
CA GLY A 106 14.46 6.28 7.39
C GLY A 106 13.21 6.12 8.26
N PHE A 107 12.06 5.83 7.65
CA PHE A 107 10.80 5.62 8.37
C PHE A 107 10.89 4.42 9.31
N GLY A 108 11.54 3.32 8.92
CA GLY A 108 11.76 2.16 9.78
C GLY A 108 12.61 2.48 11.01
N LEU A 109 13.66 3.29 10.84
CA LEU A 109 14.48 3.79 11.95
C LEU A 109 13.66 4.72 12.86
N THR A 110 12.88 5.63 12.28
CA THR A 110 12.01 6.56 13.04
C THR A 110 10.93 5.83 13.82
N LEU A 111 10.28 4.82 13.23
CA LEU A 111 9.29 3.97 13.90
C LEU A 111 9.88 3.11 15.03
N SER A 112 11.19 2.86 14.99
CA SER A 112 11.87 2.13 16.07
C SER A 112 12.06 3.01 17.32
N ALA A 113 11.89 4.33 17.21
CA ALA A 113 11.86 5.22 18.36
C ALA A 113 10.54 5.06 19.13
N ARG A 114 10.63 4.71 20.42
CA ARG A 114 9.48 4.52 21.33
C ARG A 114 8.39 5.60 21.25
N PRO A 115 8.69 6.92 21.30
CA PRO A 115 7.63 7.94 21.25
C PRO A 115 6.85 7.92 19.93
N VAL A 116 7.52 7.63 18.82
CA VAL A 116 6.88 7.53 17.49
C VAL A 116 6.06 6.25 17.41
N ALA A 117 6.59 5.12 17.87
CA ALA A 117 5.87 3.84 17.87
C ALA A 117 4.54 3.93 18.62
N THR A 118 4.53 4.58 19.80
CA THR A 118 3.31 4.80 20.58
C THR A 118 2.33 5.71 19.84
N ALA A 119 2.78 6.83 19.29
CA ALA A 119 1.92 7.75 18.55
C ALA A 119 1.27 7.08 17.33
N VAL A 120 2.03 6.29 16.58
CA VAL A 120 1.54 5.53 15.42
C VAL A 120 0.51 4.48 15.86
N THR A 121 0.77 3.74 16.94
CA THR A 121 -0.16 2.75 17.48
C THR A 121 -1.50 3.38 17.85
N SER A 122 -1.48 4.55 18.48
CA SER A 122 -2.69 5.32 18.80
C SER A 122 -3.44 5.81 17.55
N ALA A 123 -2.74 6.02 16.43
CA ALA A 123 -3.34 6.46 15.16
C ALA A 123 -3.93 5.32 14.32
N ILE A 124 -3.57 4.06 14.57
CA ILE A 124 -4.06 2.87 13.84
C ILE A 124 -5.58 2.84 13.66
N PRO A 125 -6.43 3.04 14.70
CA PRO A 125 -7.88 3.00 14.52
C PRO A 125 -8.39 4.10 13.58
N ALA A 126 -7.84 5.31 13.68
CA ALA A 126 -8.21 6.41 12.78
C ALA A 126 -7.83 6.09 11.33
N ILE A 127 -6.61 5.59 11.10
CA ILE A 127 -6.13 5.17 9.77
C ILE A 127 -7.02 4.06 9.20
N GLY A 128 -7.36 3.06 10.01
CA GLY A 128 -8.23 1.96 9.60
C GLY A 128 -9.64 2.43 9.24
N CYS A 129 -10.25 3.30 10.05
CA CYS A 129 -11.57 3.85 9.79
C CYS A 129 -11.60 4.73 8.52
N VAL A 130 -10.62 5.62 8.35
CA VAL A 130 -10.51 6.47 7.15
C VAL A 130 -10.31 5.61 5.90
N SER A 131 -9.43 4.61 5.98
CA SER A 131 -9.19 3.69 4.85
C SER A 131 -10.43 2.87 4.49
N LEU A 132 -11.20 2.43 5.50
CA LEU A 132 -12.45 1.71 5.29
C LEU A 132 -13.51 2.61 4.64
N ALA A 133 -13.68 3.83 5.14
CA ALA A 133 -14.60 4.81 4.58
C ALA A 133 -14.26 5.11 3.11
N PHE A 134 -12.97 5.33 2.83
CA PHE A 134 -12.48 5.53 1.47
C PHE A 134 -12.77 4.31 0.58
N GLY A 135 -12.45 3.10 1.03
CA GLY A 135 -12.70 1.88 0.24
C GLY A 135 -14.17 1.64 -0.07
N VAL A 136 -15.07 1.90 0.88
CA VAL A 136 -16.53 1.80 0.67
C VAL A 136 -17.03 2.85 -0.31
N TRP A 137 -16.59 4.11 -0.15
CA TRP A 137 -16.92 5.18 -1.08
C TRP A 137 -16.41 4.89 -2.50
N TYR A 138 -15.15 4.43 -2.61
CA TYR A 138 -14.51 4.12 -3.89
C TYR A 138 -15.22 2.95 -4.60
N ALA A 139 -15.64 1.91 -3.86
CA ALA A 139 -16.49 0.84 -4.41
C ALA A 139 -17.83 1.38 -4.91
N ALA A 140 -18.48 2.27 -4.16
CA ALA A 140 -19.75 2.87 -4.58
C ALA A 140 -19.58 3.75 -5.84
N ALA A 141 -18.50 4.52 -5.92
CA ALA A 141 -18.18 5.36 -7.07
C ALA A 141 -17.93 4.54 -8.35
N ALA A 142 -17.24 3.39 -8.25
CA ALA A 142 -17.01 2.47 -9.36
C ALA A 142 -18.31 1.97 -10.02
N TRP A 143 -19.41 1.92 -9.25
CA TRP A 143 -20.73 1.51 -9.73
C TRP A 143 -21.70 2.69 -9.91
N SER A 144 -21.18 3.93 -9.91
CA SER A 144 -21.95 5.16 -10.06
C SER A 144 -23.04 5.36 -8.98
N LEU A 145 -22.90 4.69 -7.83
CA LEU A 145 -23.77 4.85 -6.66
C LEU A 145 -23.37 6.07 -5.81
N ALA A 146 -22.15 6.58 -6.01
CA ALA A 146 -21.64 7.81 -5.41
C ALA A 146 -20.92 8.65 -6.49
N PRO A 147 -20.96 9.99 -6.40
CA PRO A 147 -20.27 10.84 -7.36
C PRO A 147 -18.76 10.81 -7.13
N TYR A 148 -17.99 10.85 -8.23
CA TYR A 148 -16.61 11.31 -8.19
C TYR A 148 -16.62 12.83 -7.96
N PRO A 149 -15.91 13.38 -6.97
CA PRO A 149 -15.94 14.81 -6.64
C PRO A 149 -15.26 15.72 -7.69
N PHE A 150 -14.82 15.18 -8.82
CA PHE A 150 -14.14 15.87 -9.91
C PHE A 150 -14.35 15.12 -11.23
#